data_AF-X1MD17-F1
#
_entry.id   AF-X1MD17-F1
#
_cell.length_a   1.000
_cell.length_b   1.000
_cell.length_c   1.000
_cell.angle_alpha   90.00
_cell.angle_beta   90.00
_cell.angle_gamma   90.00
#
_symmetry.space_group_name_H-M   'P 1'
#
loop_
_entity.id
_entity.type
_entity.pdbx_description
1 polymer ?
#
loop_
_entity_poly.entity_id
_entity_poly.type
_entity_poly.pdbx_seq_one_letter_code
_entity_poly.pdbx_strand_id
1 'polypeptide(L)'
;MPPRIPKLKLPTRPLEPLREIVRGGRERLEEAGSDIRSIAEEFHGGTPDMTSTTQDTIKAPEIEPQSHTSSPGVSTEETIAYQKRELGKQLLLLQNHLEQGCRIPPTTGEPCDCCSPRHTVTIEALALETYGITGDPIYQDLAKWAEEIERKTTIPEIESGRHNYGEDAVEARKYRKKLLGSESLGALLSPSEHNQIAERATKMVEEEEL
;
A
#
# COMPACT_ATOMS: atom_id res chain seq x y z
N MET A 1 -21.28 -33.92 39.60
CA MET A 1 -21.13 -34.45 38.22
C MET A 1 -20.90 -33.26 37.30
N PRO A 2 -19.78 -33.18 36.55
CA PRO A 2 -19.60 -32.10 35.60
C PRO A 2 -20.51 -32.28 34.37
N PRO A 3 -21.02 -31.18 33.78
CA PRO A 3 -21.92 -31.24 32.63
C PRO A 3 -21.19 -31.76 31.38
N ARG A 4 -21.84 -32.67 30.65
CA ARG A 4 -21.32 -33.22 29.39
C ARG A 4 -21.50 -32.20 28.27
N ILE A 5 -20.39 -31.73 27.70
CA ILE A 5 -20.37 -30.87 26.51
C ILE A 5 -20.92 -31.68 25.31
N PRO A 6 -21.90 -31.16 24.55
CA PRO A 6 -22.37 -31.81 23.34
C PRO A 6 -21.27 -31.84 22.28
N LYS A 7 -21.02 -33.03 21.71
CA LYS A 7 -20.04 -33.23 20.65
C LYS A 7 -20.52 -32.52 19.38
N LEU A 8 -19.96 -31.36 19.05
CA LEU A 8 -20.08 -30.75 17.72
C LEU A 8 -19.50 -31.71 16.68
N LYS A 9 -20.33 -32.14 15.73
CA LYS A 9 -19.86 -32.89 14.56
C LYS A 9 -19.20 -31.88 13.61
N LEU A 10 -17.87 -31.92 13.55
CA LEU A 10 -17.12 -31.17 12.54
C LEU A 10 -17.48 -31.68 11.14
N PRO A 11 -17.61 -30.78 10.14
CA PRO A 11 -17.83 -31.18 8.76
C PRO A 11 -16.65 -32.03 8.27
N THR A 12 -16.96 -33.07 7.51
CA THR A 12 -15.98 -34.06 7.01
C THR A 12 -14.95 -33.47 6.04
N ARG A 13 -15.21 -32.28 5.48
CA ARG A 13 -14.31 -31.55 4.57
C ARG A 13 -14.34 -30.04 4.83
N PRO A 14 -13.66 -29.56 5.89
CA PRO A 14 -13.72 -28.16 6.31
C PRO A 14 -13.09 -27.17 5.31
N LEU A 15 -12.32 -27.66 4.33
CA LEU A 15 -11.56 -26.84 3.39
C LEU A 15 -12.12 -26.83 1.96
N GLU A 16 -13.18 -27.60 1.69
CA GLU A 16 -13.79 -27.68 0.36
C GLU A 16 -14.34 -26.32 -0.13
N PRO A 17 -15.04 -25.54 0.71
CA PRO A 17 -15.53 -24.21 0.31
C PRO A 17 -14.40 -23.24 -0.08
N LEU A 18 -13.27 -23.30 0.62
CA LEU A 18 -12.10 -22.46 0.31
C LEU A 18 -11.44 -22.85 -1.01
N ARG A 19 -11.41 -24.14 -1.34
CA ARG A 19 -10.84 -24.63 -2.61
C ARG A 19 -11.67 -24.19 -3.82
N GLU A 20 -13.00 -24.14 -3.69
CA GLU A 20 -13.88 -23.65 -4.76
C GLU A 20 -13.72 -22.15 -5.01
N ILE A 21 -13.59 -21.36 -3.94
CA ILE A 21 -13.35 -19.90 -4.04
C ILE A 21 -12.02 -19.62 -4.74
N VAL A 22 -10.96 -20.34 -4.39
CA VAL A 22 -9.63 -20.18 -5.02
C VAL A 22 -9.67 -20.58 -6.50
N ARG A 23 -10.36 -21.68 -6.85
CA ARG A 23 -10.52 -22.12 -8.23
C ARG A 23 -11.29 -21.08 -9.07
N GLY A 24 -12.43 -20.60 -8.57
CA GLY A 24 -13.22 -19.58 -9.27
C GLY A 24 -12.51 -18.22 -9.37
N GLY A 25 -11.62 -17.90 -8.43
CA GLY A 25 -10.77 -16.70 -8.52
C GLY A 25 -9.74 -16.78 -9.66
N ARG A 26 -9.17 -17.96 -9.90
CA ARG A 26 -8.18 -18.18 -10.96
C ARG A 26 -8.79 -18.10 -12.36
N GLU A 27 -9.98 -18.67 -12.55
CA GLU A 27 -10.70 -18.61 -13.83
C GLU A 27 -11.01 -17.15 -14.25
N ARG A 28 -11.43 -16.31 -13.30
CA ARG A 28 -11.70 -14.88 -13.56
C ARG A 28 -10.46 -14.06 -13.90
N LEU A 29 -9.29 -14.44 -13.36
CA LEU A 29 -8.01 -13.79 -13.67
C LEU A 29 -7.51 -14.17 -15.07
N GLU A 30 -7.72 -15.42 -15.49
CA GLU A 30 -7.40 -15.88 -16.84
C GLU A 30 -8.29 -15.21 -17.90
N GLU A 31 -9.58 -15.00 -17.61
CA GLU A 31 -10.50 -14.25 -18.46
C GLU A 31 -10.07 -12.78 -18.63
N ALA A 32 -9.80 -12.07 -17.52
CA ALA A 32 -9.34 -10.68 -17.56
C ALA A 32 -7.98 -10.51 -18.28
N GLY A 33 -7.09 -11.50 -18.19
CA GLY A 33 -5.81 -11.50 -18.90
C GLY A 33 -5.94 -11.69 -20.42
N SER A 34 -7.00 -12.37 -20.87
CA SER A 34 -7.31 -12.54 -22.30
C SER A 34 -7.78 -11.23 -22.93
N ASP A 35 -8.60 -10.46 -22.22
CA ASP A 35 -9.12 -9.17 -22.69
C ASP A 35 -8.01 -8.12 -22.88
N ILE A 36 -7.05 -8.07 -21.95
CA ILE A 36 -5.90 -7.16 -22.05
C ILE A 36 -5.03 -7.48 -23.26
N ARG A 37 -4.86 -8.76 -23.60
CA ARG A 37 -4.06 -9.19 -24.75
C ARG A 37 -4.75 -8.84 -26.07
N SER A 38 -6.07 -8.96 -26.13
CA SER A 38 -6.88 -8.54 -27.28
C SER A 38 -6.73 -7.04 -27.57
N ILE A 39 -6.70 -6.20 -26.52
CA ILE A 39 -6.51 -4.75 -26.65
C ILE A 39 -5.08 -4.42 -27.15
N ALA A 40 -4.06 -5.16 -26.71
CA ALA A 40 -2.68 -4.93 -27.13
C ALA A 40 -2.43 -5.28 -28.61
N GLU A 41 -3.17 -6.24 -29.16
CA GLU A 41 -3.07 -6.67 -30.56
C GLU A 41 -3.73 -5.67 -31.54
N GLU A 42 -4.75 -4.92 -31.09
CA GLU A 42 -5.40 -3.88 -31.91
C GLU A 42 -4.50 -2.66 -32.19
N PHE A 43 -3.52 -2.37 -31.33
CA PHE A 43 -2.67 -1.18 -31.44
C PHE A 43 -1.36 -1.37 -32.23
N HIS A 44 -1.04 -2.59 -32.71
CA HIS A 44 0.23 -2.88 -33.40
C HIS A 44 0.11 -3.03 -34.94
N GLY A 45 -1.06 -2.77 -35.52
CA GLY A 45 -1.30 -2.89 -36.97
C GLY A 45 -1.20 -1.57 -37.73
N GLY A 46 0.00 -0.99 -37.88
CA GLY A 46 0.15 0.21 -38.71
C GLY A 46 1.58 0.69 -38.90
N THR A 47 2.34 0.07 -39.80
CA THR A 47 3.62 0.60 -40.29
C THR A 47 3.41 1.62 -41.40
N PRO A 48 4.04 2.80 -41.37
CA PRO A 48 4.39 3.53 -42.58
C PRO A 48 5.90 3.42 -42.88
N ASP A 49 6.11 2.89 -44.08
CA ASP A 49 7.25 2.92 -44.99
C ASP A 49 8.35 3.98 -44.73
N MET A 50 9.61 3.52 -44.61
CA MET A 50 10.81 4.37 -44.61
C MET A 50 11.30 4.55 -46.05
N THR A 51 11.12 5.75 -46.61
CA THR A 51 11.93 6.24 -47.72
C THR A 51 12.64 7.56 -47.33
N SER A 52 13.96 7.57 -47.53
CA SER A 52 14.86 8.71 -47.33
C SER A 52 14.52 9.90 -48.21
N THR A 53 14.59 11.13 -47.68
CA THR A 53 14.96 12.36 -48.42
C THR A 53 15.27 13.51 -47.45
N THR A 54 16.53 13.95 -47.51
CA THR A 54 17.08 15.32 -47.40
C THR A 54 16.86 16.16 -46.13
N GLN A 55 18.00 16.68 -45.65
CA GLN A 55 18.14 17.73 -44.64
C GLN A 55 17.34 18.98 -45.00
N ASP A 56 16.46 19.41 -44.10
CA ASP A 56 16.09 20.82 -43.94
C ASP A 56 15.94 21.11 -42.44
N THR A 57 16.57 22.20 -42.00
CA THR A 57 16.55 22.68 -40.63
C THR A 57 15.15 23.19 -40.28
N ILE A 58 14.31 22.32 -39.70
CA ILE A 58 13.02 22.73 -39.15
C ILE A 58 13.26 23.30 -37.75
N LYS A 59 13.09 24.62 -37.63
CA LYS A 59 12.96 25.35 -36.37
C LYS A 59 11.95 24.61 -35.48
N ALA A 60 12.36 24.24 -34.26
CA ALA A 60 11.49 23.59 -33.29
C ALA A 60 10.18 24.42 -33.13
N PRO A 61 9.00 23.80 -33.20
CA PRO A 61 7.76 24.52 -32.94
C PRO A 61 7.77 24.97 -31.49
N GLU A 62 7.53 26.26 -31.28
CA GLU A 62 7.33 26.84 -29.96
C GLU A 62 6.05 26.21 -29.39
N ILE A 63 6.22 25.24 -28.48
CA ILE A 63 5.10 24.61 -27.79
C ILE A 63 4.61 25.62 -26.77
N GLU A 64 3.53 26.33 -27.11
CA GLU A 64 2.79 27.12 -26.11
C GLU A 64 2.38 26.18 -24.95
N PRO A 65 2.53 26.62 -23.69
CA PRO A 65 2.13 25.82 -22.55
C PRO A 65 0.64 25.54 -22.67
N GLN A 66 0.30 24.27 -22.94
CA GLN A 66 -1.08 23.83 -22.95
C GLN A 66 -1.63 24.08 -21.55
N SER A 67 -2.51 25.09 -21.46
CA SER A 67 -3.37 25.33 -20.31
C SER A 67 -4.13 24.03 -20.06
N HIS A 68 -3.66 23.23 -19.11
CA HIS A 68 -4.41 22.11 -18.58
C HIS A 68 -5.71 22.66 -18.01
N THR A 69 -6.79 22.56 -18.77
CA THR A 69 -8.13 22.72 -18.25
C THR A 69 -8.32 21.62 -17.23
N SER A 70 -8.17 22.00 -15.97
CA SER A 70 -8.44 21.15 -14.82
C SER A 70 -9.83 20.53 -15.00
N SER A 71 -9.85 19.21 -15.20
CA SER A 71 -10.99 18.34 -14.86
C SER A 71 -11.46 18.67 -13.43
N PRO A 72 -12.67 18.27 -12.95
CA PRO A 72 -13.06 18.56 -11.57
C PRO A 72 -12.02 17.92 -10.64
N GLY A 73 -11.08 18.76 -10.20
CA GLY A 73 -9.77 18.33 -9.76
C GLY A 73 -9.86 18.02 -8.29
N VAL A 74 -9.29 16.89 -7.88
CA VAL A 74 -9.03 16.64 -6.47
C VAL A 74 -8.26 17.85 -5.94
N SER A 75 -8.77 18.46 -4.88
CA SER A 75 -8.10 19.63 -4.31
C SER A 75 -6.71 19.26 -3.80
N THR A 76 -5.80 20.23 -3.77
CA THR A 76 -4.47 20.04 -3.19
C THR A 76 -4.59 19.56 -1.74
N GLU A 77 -5.58 20.07 -1.00
CA GLU A 77 -5.88 19.69 0.38
C GLU A 77 -6.33 18.23 0.51
N GLU A 78 -7.23 17.76 -0.36
CA GLU A 78 -7.67 16.36 -0.39
C GLU A 78 -6.52 15.41 -0.74
N THR A 79 -5.66 15.81 -1.67
CA THR A 79 -4.45 15.06 -2.06
C THR A 79 -3.49 14.94 -0.88
N ILE A 80 -3.18 16.05 -0.20
CA ILE A 80 -2.33 16.06 1.00
C ILE A 80 -2.95 15.19 2.10
N ALA A 81 -4.26 15.30 2.33
CA ALA A 81 -4.94 14.52 3.36
C ALA A 81 -4.91 13.02 3.06
N TYR A 82 -5.04 12.64 1.79
CA TYR A 82 -4.88 11.26 1.34
C TYR A 82 -3.46 10.76 1.57
N GLN A 83 -2.44 11.49 1.10
CA GLN A 83 -1.04 11.11 1.28
C GLN A 83 -0.66 10.99 2.77
N LYS A 84 -1.13 11.90 3.62
CA LYS A 84 -0.94 11.81 5.08
C LYS A 84 -1.49 10.50 5.66
N ARG A 85 -2.69 10.09 5.24
CA ARG A 85 -3.31 8.84 5.71
C ARG A 85 -2.54 7.62 5.20
N GLU A 86 -2.16 7.59 3.93
CA GLU A 86 -1.38 6.48 3.37
C GLU A 86 0.01 6.35 4.00
N LEU A 87 0.71 7.47 4.22
CA LEU A 87 1.94 7.48 5.02
C LEU A 87 1.71 6.92 6.41
N GLY A 88 0.63 7.35 7.08
CA GLY A 88 0.25 6.84 8.38
C GLY A 88 0.01 5.32 8.40
N LYS A 89 -0.61 4.77 7.34
CA LYS A 89 -0.87 3.32 7.20
C LYS A 89 0.44 2.56 7.03
N GLN A 90 1.33 3.03 6.15
CA GLN A 90 2.63 2.40 5.93
C GLN A 90 3.52 2.46 7.19
N LEU A 91 3.51 3.58 7.90
CA LEU A 91 4.20 3.73 9.18
C LEU A 91 3.70 2.75 10.24
N LEU A 92 2.39 2.51 10.32
CA LEU A 92 1.83 1.53 11.23
C LEU A 92 2.26 0.10 10.87
N LEU A 93 2.25 -0.26 9.59
CA LEU A 93 2.69 -1.59 9.14
C LEU A 93 4.19 -1.80 9.45
N LEU A 94 5.02 -0.82 9.11
CA LEU A 94 6.45 -0.87 9.41
C LEU A 94 6.70 -0.92 10.92
N GLN A 95 5.99 -0.12 11.72
CA GLN A 95 6.06 -0.17 13.19
C GLN A 95 5.82 -1.60 13.70
N ASN A 96 4.73 -2.24 13.28
CA ASN A 96 4.40 -3.59 13.72
C ASN A 96 5.48 -4.61 13.33
N HIS A 97 6.06 -4.48 12.13
CA HIS A 97 7.13 -5.38 11.72
C HIS A 97 8.42 -5.12 12.50
N LEU A 98 8.76 -3.86 12.77
CA LEU A 98 9.92 -3.50 13.60
C LEU A 98 9.77 -4.05 15.03
N GLU A 99 8.57 -3.97 15.63
CA GLU A 99 8.28 -4.56 16.95
C GLU A 99 8.46 -6.08 16.96
N GLN A 100 8.25 -6.75 15.81
CA GLN A 100 8.44 -8.19 15.63
C GLN A 100 9.88 -8.56 15.23
N GLY A 101 10.77 -7.56 15.10
CA GLY A 101 12.14 -7.72 14.64
C GLY A 101 12.27 -8.05 13.15
N CYS A 102 11.29 -7.63 12.34
CA CYS A 102 11.18 -7.92 10.91
C CYS A 102 11.27 -9.42 10.59
N ARG A 103 10.60 -10.27 11.39
CA ARG A 103 10.60 -11.73 11.22
C ARG A 103 9.20 -12.33 11.29
N ILE A 104 8.99 -13.42 10.55
CA ILE A 104 7.73 -14.19 10.55
C ILE A 104 8.03 -15.68 10.77
N PRO A 105 7.57 -16.31 11.88
CA PRO A 105 7.00 -15.70 13.08
C PRO A 105 8.01 -14.80 13.83
N PRO A 106 7.56 -13.92 14.75
CA PRO A 106 8.45 -13.02 15.49
C PRO A 106 9.56 -13.77 16.22
N THR A 107 10.75 -13.18 16.31
CA THR A 107 11.94 -13.65 17.07
C THR A 107 12.62 -14.96 16.62
N THR A 108 11.90 -15.91 16.04
CA THR A 108 12.48 -17.22 15.61
C THR A 108 12.29 -17.52 14.14
N GLY A 109 11.50 -16.70 13.44
CA GLY A 109 11.15 -16.90 12.05
C GLY A 109 12.14 -16.32 11.06
N GLU A 110 11.83 -16.49 9.79
CA GLU A 110 12.61 -15.97 8.68
C GLU A 110 12.45 -14.44 8.58
N PRO A 111 13.48 -13.72 8.09
CA PRO A 111 13.37 -12.31 7.78
C PRO A 111 12.18 -12.02 6.85
N CYS A 112 11.40 -11.00 7.18
CA CYS A 112 10.29 -10.55 6.37
C CYS A 112 10.79 -9.63 5.24
N ASP A 113 10.35 -9.92 4.02
CA ASP A 113 10.62 -9.13 2.81
C ASP A 113 9.81 -7.81 2.75
N CYS A 114 8.87 -7.60 3.66
CA CYS A 114 8.04 -6.40 3.68
C CYS A 114 8.75 -5.20 4.33
N CYS A 115 9.67 -5.39 5.28
CA CYS A 115 10.36 -4.27 5.94
C CYS A 115 11.19 -3.46 4.94
N SER A 116 12.05 -4.15 4.19
CA SER A 116 12.85 -3.57 3.11
C SER A 116 12.80 -4.49 1.88
N PRO A 117 12.60 -3.94 0.68
CA PRO A 117 12.42 -2.50 0.39
C PRO A 117 10.96 -2.02 0.50
N ARG A 118 9.98 -2.90 0.69
CA ARG A 118 8.57 -2.57 0.43
C ARG A 118 8.04 -1.38 1.23
N HIS A 119 8.05 -1.45 2.57
CA HIS A 119 7.51 -0.35 3.38
C HIS A 119 8.41 0.89 3.33
N THR A 120 9.73 0.71 3.40
CA THR A 120 10.69 1.83 3.41
C THR A 120 10.62 2.65 2.13
N VAL A 121 10.66 2.01 0.95
CA VAL A 121 10.55 2.70 -0.34
C VAL A 121 9.18 3.35 -0.51
N THR A 122 8.11 2.69 -0.07
CA THR A 122 6.76 3.30 -0.16
C THR A 122 6.66 4.56 0.71
N ILE A 123 7.21 4.52 1.93
CA ILE A 123 7.23 5.68 2.84
C ILE A 123 8.07 6.80 2.25
N GLU A 124 9.26 6.49 1.74
CA GLU A 124 10.15 7.47 1.11
C GLU A 124 9.47 8.16 -0.07
N ALA A 125 8.91 7.40 -1.00
CA ALA A 125 8.23 7.92 -2.18
C ALA A 125 7.06 8.85 -1.80
N LEU A 126 6.16 8.37 -0.94
CA LEU A 126 5.02 9.17 -0.49
C LEU A 126 5.47 10.43 0.26
N ALA A 127 6.53 10.36 1.06
CA ALA A 127 7.04 11.51 1.78
C ALA A 127 7.63 12.55 0.82
N LEU A 128 8.45 12.14 -0.15
CA LEU A 128 9.03 13.07 -1.13
C LEU A 128 7.96 13.71 -2.03
N GLU A 129 6.94 12.94 -2.44
CA GLU A 129 5.79 13.49 -3.16
C GLU A 129 5.05 14.53 -2.32
N THR A 130 4.75 14.22 -1.06
CA THR A 130 4.04 15.15 -0.16
C THR A 130 4.88 16.39 0.14
N TYR A 131 6.20 16.25 0.25
CA TYR A 131 7.12 17.38 0.39
C TYR A 131 7.03 18.30 -0.83
N GLY A 132 7.01 17.75 -2.04
CA GLY A 132 6.89 18.54 -3.27
C GLY A 132 5.64 19.41 -3.33
N ILE A 133 4.57 18.99 -2.65
CA ILE A 133 3.29 19.72 -2.58
C ILE A 133 3.28 20.72 -1.42
N THR A 134 3.77 20.32 -0.24
CA THR A 134 3.60 21.07 1.01
C THR A 134 4.78 21.97 1.38
N GLY A 135 5.99 21.59 0.97
CA GLY A 135 7.24 22.18 1.45
C GLY A 135 7.55 21.93 2.94
N ASP A 136 6.78 21.08 3.64
CA ASP A 136 6.97 20.84 5.08
C ASP A 136 8.18 19.91 5.31
N PRO A 137 9.22 20.36 6.05
CA PRO A 137 10.46 19.60 6.22
C PRO A 137 10.26 18.24 6.92
N ILE A 138 9.16 18.03 7.65
CA ILE A 138 8.88 16.73 8.28
C ILE A 138 8.91 15.57 7.28
N TYR A 139 8.51 15.82 6.04
CA TYR A 139 8.48 14.80 4.99
C TYR A 139 9.87 14.47 4.46
N GLN A 140 10.78 15.45 4.40
CA GLN A 140 12.19 15.16 4.08
C GLN A 140 12.87 14.37 5.19
N ASP A 141 12.59 14.72 6.45
CA ASP A 141 13.11 13.99 7.61
C ASP A 141 12.60 12.55 7.63
N LEU A 142 11.31 12.37 7.29
CA LEU A 142 10.72 11.05 7.17
C LEU A 142 11.32 10.22 6.03
N ALA A 143 11.56 10.82 4.87
CA ALA A 143 12.20 10.14 3.74
C ALA A 143 13.61 9.65 4.11
N LYS A 144 14.43 10.51 4.72
CA LYS A 144 15.76 10.14 5.23
C LYS A 144 15.71 9.02 6.26
N TRP A 145 14.75 9.11 7.19
CA TRP A 145 14.56 8.05 8.18
C TRP A 145 14.18 6.72 7.53
N ALA A 146 13.29 6.72 6.52
CA ALA A 146 12.93 5.51 5.80
C ALA A 146 14.13 4.86 5.10
N GLU A 147 15.00 5.67 4.48
CA GLU A 147 16.26 5.24 3.87
C GLU A 147 17.23 4.61 4.91
N GLU A 148 17.29 5.17 6.12
CA GLU A 148 18.06 4.60 7.23
C GLU A 148 17.51 3.25 7.68
N ILE A 149 16.19 3.13 7.81
CA ILE A 149 15.54 1.87 8.17
C ILE A 149 15.77 0.82 7.08
N GLU A 150 15.72 1.19 5.81
CA GLU A 150 15.96 0.26 4.70
C GLU A 150 17.31 -0.44 4.84
N ARG A 151 18.37 0.34 5.14
CA ARG A 151 19.71 -0.19 5.35
C ARG A 151 19.78 -1.16 6.53
N LYS A 152 19.05 -0.90 7.62
CA LYS A 152 19.02 -1.76 8.82
C LYS A 152 18.17 -3.02 8.68
N THR A 153 17.25 -3.03 7.72
CA THR A 153 16.20 -4.07 7.59
C THR A 153 16.33 -4.90 6.32
N THR A 154 17.49 -4.85 5.65
CA THR A 154 17.82 -5.84 4.62
C THR A 154 17.88 -7.24 5.23
N ILE A 155 17.58 -8.28 4.44
CA ILE A 155 17.63 -9.68 4.90
C ILE A 155 18.97 -10.01 5.61
N PRO A 156 20.16 -9.69 5.04
CA PRO A 156 21.43 -9.97 5.73
C PRO A 156 21.59 -9.24 7.08
N GLU A 157 21.07 -8.01 7.20
CA GLU A 157 21.15 -7.25 8.45
C GLU A 157 20.21 -7.81 9.52
N ILE A 158 19.00 -8.22 9.14
CA ILE A 158 18.05 -8.91 10.03
C ILE A 158 18.65 -10.24 10.52
N GLU A 159 19.29 -11.00 9.63
CA GLU A 159 19.97 -12.26 9.97
C GLU A 159 21.15 -12.06 10.89
N SER A 160 21.88 -10.95 10.77
CA SER A 160 23.00 -10.62 11.64
C SER A 160 22.60 -10.40 13.10
N GLY A 161 21.33 -10.02 13.36
CA GLY A 161 20.83 -9.75 14.71
C GLY A 161 21.49 -8.56 15.42
N ARG A 162 22.18 -7.69 14.69
CA ARG A 162 22.96 -6.57 15.25
C ARG A 162 22.14 -5.34 15.62
N HIS A 163 20.91 -5.24 15.13
CA HIS A 163 20.06 -4.06 15.29
C HIS A 163 18.96 -4.29 16.32
N ASN A 164 18.68 -3.28 17.13
CA ASN A 164 17.52 -3.24 18.02
C ASN A 164 16.43 -2.35 17.39
N TYR A 165 15.41 -2.99 16.84
CA TYR A 165 14.32 -2.30 16.15
C TYR A 165 13.28 -1.65 17.08
N GLY A 166 13.38 -1.82 18.39
CA GLY A 166 12.43 -1.25 19.34
C GLY A 166 12.40 0.27 19.34
N GLU A 167 13.57 0.91 19.22
CA GLU A 167 13.66 2.37 19.11
C GLU A 167 13.12 2.87 17.76
N ASP A 168 13.41 2.14 16.69
CA ASP A 168 12.90 2.44 15.34
C ASP A 168 11.36 2.34 15.29
N ALA A 169 10.76 1.35 15.96
CA ALA A 169 9.31 1.23 16.09
C ALA A 169 8.68 2.42 16.84
N VAL A 170 9.32 2.87 17.92
CA VAL A 170 8.89 4.06 18.67
C VAL A 170 8.96 5.31 17.80
N GLU A 171 9.99 5.44 16.95
CA GLU A 171 10.12 6.57 16.03
C GLU A 171 9.04 6.56 14.94
N ALA A 172 8.74 5.39 14.36
CA ALA A 172 7.62 5.23 13.41
C ALA A 172 6.29 5.73 14.01
N ARG A 173 6.02 5.37 15.27
CA ARG A 173 4.87 5.83 16.04
C ARG A 173 4.86 7.35 16.25
N LYS A 174 6.00 7.97 16.53
CA LYS A 174 6.12 9.44 16.66
C LYS A 174 5.82 10.14 15.34
N TYR A 175 6.36 9.67 14.22
CA TYR A 175 6.05 10.22 12.91
C TYR A 175 4.55 10.13 12.61
N ARG A 176 3.93 8.98 12.86
CA ARG A 176 2.48 8.79 12.68
C ARG A 176 1.67 9.81 13.49
N LYS A 177 2.03 10.01 14.77
CA LYS A 177 1.37 11.02 15.62
C LYS A 177 1.58 12.44 15.08
N LYS A 178 2.79 12.80 14.64
CA LYS A 178 3.08 14.13 14.08
C LYS A 178 2.28 14.40 12.81
N LEU A 179 2.17 13.42 11.92
CA LEU A 179 1.47 13.56 10.64
C LEU A 179 -0.05 13.62 10.79
N LEU A 180 -0.62 12.78 11.65
CA LEU A 180 -2.07 12.62 11.79
C LEU A 180 -2.68 13.40 12.96
N GLY A 181 -1.86 13.98 13.84
CA GLY A 181 -2.30 14.62 15.08
C GLY A 181 -2.80 13.66 16.16
N SER A 182 -2.86 12.36 15.89
CA SER A 182 -3.37 11.32 16.78
C SER A 182 -2.69 9.98 16.54
N GLU A 183 -2.68 9.13 17.55
CA GLU A 183 -2.23 7.73 17.45
C GLU A 183 -3.40 6.75 17.24
N SER A 184 -4.65 7.24 17.27
CA SER A 184 -5.81 6.38 17.08
C SER A 184 -5.83 5.78 15.67
N LEU A 185 -6.27 4.52 15.56
CA LEU A 185 -6.44 3.88 14.26
C LEU A 185 -7.48 4.60 13.39
N GLY A 186 -8.46 5.26 14.03
CA GLY A 186 -9.44 6.09 13.32
C GLY A 186 -8.83 7.24 12.53
N ALA A 187 -7.65 7.76 12.92
CA ALA A 187 -6.99 8.83 12.18
C ALA A 187 -6.40 8.37 10.82
N LEU A 188 -6.30 7.06 10.62
CA LEU A 188 -5.83 6.46 9.35
C LEU A 188 -6.95 6.34 8.31
N LEU A 189 -8.20 6.47 8.75
CA LEU A 189 -9.37 6.25 7.91
C LEU A 189 -9.86 7.57 7.34
N SER A 190 -10.22 7.54 6.07
CA SER A 190 -10.99 8.58 5.41
C SER A 190 -12.43 8.60 5.95
N PRO A 191 -13.16 9.71 5.78
CA PRO A 191 -14.57 9.78 6.17
C PRO A 191 -15.45 8.68 5.55
N SER A 192 -15.17 8.28 4.31
CA SER A 192 -15.90 7.20 3.64
C SER A 192 -15.59 5.83 4.26
N GLU A 193 -14.33 5.56 4.62
CA GLU A 193 -13.95 4.33 5.33
C GLU A 193 -14.62 4.25 6.72
N HIS A 194 -14.69 5.37 7.45
CA HIS A 194 -15.42 5.45 8.73
C HIS A 194 -16.90 5.08 8.56
N ASN A 195 -17.56 5.65 7.55
CA ASN A 195 -18.97 5.36 7.28
C ASN A 195 -19.20 3.89 6.91
N GLN A 196 -18.35 3.30 6.06
CA GLN A 196 -18.46 1.89 5.69
C GLN A 196 -18.29 0.95 6.89
N ILE A 197 -17.37 1.28 7.81
CA ILE A 197 -17.18 0.49 9.04
C ILE A 197 -18.39 0.62 9.95
N ALA A 198 -18.95 1.83 10.11
CA ALA A 198 -20.14 2.06 10.90
C ALA A 198 -21.35 1.29 10.35
N GLU A 199 -21.59 1.35 9.03
CA GLU A 199 -22.68 0.61 8.36
C GLU A 199 -22.54 -0.91 8.55
N ARG A 200 -21.33 -1.45 8.39
CA ARG A 200 -21.08 -2.88 8.63
C ARG A 200 -21.29 -3.27 10.10
N ALA A 201 -20.86 -2.42 11.04
CA ALA A 201 -21.06 -2.67 12.46
C ALA A 201 -22.54 -2.69 12.83
N THR A 202 -23.34 -1.74 12.33
CA THR A 202 -24.80 -1.71 12.54
C THR A 202 -25.45 -2.98 11.99
N LYS A 203 -25.08 -3.38 10.76
CA LYS A 203 -25.64 -4.58 10.12
C LYS A 203 -25.32 -5.87 10.90
N MET A 204 -24.11 -5.99 11.45
CA MET A 204 -23.75 -7.16 12.27
C MET A 204 -24.57 -7.24 13.56
N VAL A 205 -24.85 -6.11 14.21
CA VAL A 205 -25.70 -6.08 15.42
C VAL A 205 -27.13 -6.49 15.08
N GLU A 206 -27.68 -6.00 13.96
CA GLU A 206 -29.02 -6.39 13.49
C GLU A 206 -29.11 -7.89 13.12
N GLU A 207 -28.03 -8.49 12.61
CA GLU A 207 -27.96 -9.92 12.28
C GLU A 207 -27.77 -10.82 13.52
N GLU A 208 -27.21 -10.31 14.64
CA GLU A 208 -27.06 -11.06 15.90
C GLU A 208 -28.32 -11.01 16.80
N GLU A 209 -29.23 -10.06 16.58
CA GLU A 209 -30.50 -9.94 17.32
C GLU A 209 -31.67 -10.75 16.72
N LEU A 210 -31.43 -11.50 15.63
CA LEU A 210 -32.38 -12.38 14.93
C LEU A 210 -32.13 -13.88 15.19
#